data_AF-A0A8T5GE57-F1
#
_entry.id   AF-A0A8T5GE57-F1
#
_cell.length_a   1.000
_cell.length_b   1.000
_cell.length_c   1.000
_cell.angle_alpha   90.00
_cell.angle_beta   90.00
_cell.angle_gamma   90.00
#
_symmetry.space_group_name_H-M   'P 1'
#
loop_
_entity.id
_entity.type
_entity.pdbx_description
1 polymer ?
#
loop_
_entity_poly.entity_id
_entity_poly.type
_entity_poly.pdbx_seq_one_letter_code
_entity_poly.pdbx_strand_id
1 'polypeptide(L)'
;MDQNITGGILAIVLAILVLISGLLISLTGITIDYFLTINLLPVMNTFLSPYFIGFLITASLTLCIVMIITTKLDQQKALVFSLVGYLIGIGIVLAFFIQLEFIVTLLFGGVGIALSIKGYEKQKIGFSRDFKAGASISSKVVIFVGIGLFLTTLLITLPNANEYEQNFSKDIIDSFISNDTLNINSQLISAIGNLQKETIVSIQATEEYKKLQTNNDPDFFDFEMKLEELKILYASDEYSKAIASETEKITSSQIGNQNLPLELPFVKDLAKFAWLIYAILALVSVLFIGEIIIKNLSALIFAIIGKISPPSEDLTK
;
A
#
# COMPACT_ATOMS: atom_id res chain seq x y z
N MET A 1 -22.07 2.03 -37.43
CA MET A 1 -20.68 1.50 -37.55
C MET A 1 -20.69 0.09 -37.00
N ASP A 2 -20.07 -0.88 -37.69
CA ASP A 2 -20.05 -2.28 -37.22
C ASP A 2 -19.44 -2.33 -35.80
N GLN A 3 -20.14 -3.01 -34.88
CA GLN A 3 -19.70 -3.23 -33.50
C GLN A 3 -18.32 -3.89 -33.46
N ASN A 4 -17.99 -4.74 -34.44
CA ASN A 4 -16.69 -5.41 -34.49
C ASN A 4 -15.56 -4.44 -34.85
N ILE A 5 -15.81 -3.49 -35.76
CA ILE A 5 -14.83 -2.46 -36.13
C ILE A 5 -14.63 -1.50 -34.96
N THR A 6 -15.72 -1.06 -34.33
CA THR A 6 -15.67 -0.18 -33.15
C THR A 6 -14.93 -0.86 -31.99
N GLY A 7 -15.25 -2.12 -31.71
CA GLY A 7 -14.60 -2.91 -30.67
C GLY A 7 -13.11 -3.14 -30.94
N GLY A 8 -12.73 -3.43 -32.19
CA GLY A 8 -11.33 -3.59 -32.59
C GLY A 8 -10.51 -2.32 -32.36
N ILE A 9 -11.03 -1.16 -32.78
CA ILE A 9 -10.36 0.13 -32.55
C ILE A 9 -10.18 0.41 -31.06
N LEU A 10 -11.24 0.22 -30.26
CA LEU A 10 -11.17 0.45 -28.81
C LEU A 10 -10.23 -0.54 -28.10
N ALA A 11 -10.15 -1.79 -28.56
CA ALA A 11 -9.21 -2.79 -28.04
C ALA A 11 -7.74 -2.42 -28.34
N ILE A 12 -7.46 -1.87 -29.52
CA ILE A 12 -6.13 -1.36 -29.88
C ILE A 12 -5.76 -0.17 -29.00
N VAL A 13 -6.67 0.79 -28.83
CA VAL A 13 -6.46 1.94 -27.93
C VAL A 13 -6.21 1.47 -26.50
N LEU A 14 -6.97 0.47 -26.03
CA LEU A 14 -6.77 -0.13 -24.71
C LEU A 14 -5.37 -0.75 -24.59
N ALA A 15 -4.93 -1.53 -25.58
CA ALA A 15 -3.59 -2.14 -25.58
C ALA A 15 -2.47 -1.08 -25.52
N ILE A 16 -2.61 0.01 -26.29
CA ILE A 16 -1.65 1.13 -26.29
C ILE A 16 -1.63 1.83 -24.92
N LEU A 17 -2.79 2.07 -24.30
CA LEU A 17 -2.84 2.70 -22.98
C LEU A 17 -2.23 1.82 -21.90
N VAL A 18 -2.52 0.51 -21.91
CA VAL A 18 -1.89 -0.46 -21.00
C VAL A 18 -0.37 -0.48 -21.19
N LEU A 19 0.10 -0.46 -22.44
CA LEU A 19 1.52 -0.37 -22.77
C LEU A 19 2.16 0.90 -22.17
N ILE A 20 1.54 2.06 -22.39
CA ILE A 20 2.04 3.34 -21.89
C ILE A 20 2.03 3.35 -20.35
N SER A 21 0.99 2.83 -19.71
CA SER A 21 0.96 2.69 -18.25
C SER A 21 2.08 1.78 -17.73
N GLY A 22 2.32 0.63 -18.40
CA GLY A 22 3.42 -0.27 -18.08
C GLY A 22 4.81 0.36 -18.25
N LEU A 23 5.00 1.12 -19.33
CA LEU A 23 6.23 1.91 -19.53
C LEU A 23 6.41 2.94 -18.41
N LEU A 24 5.39 3.73 -18.10
CA LEU A 24 5.49 4.80 -17.11
C LEU A 24 5.77 4.25 -15.71
N ILE A 25 5.11 3.17 -15.29
CA ILE A 25 5.43 2.54 -14.00
C ILE A 25 6.85 1.95 -14.00
N SER A 26 7.32 1.39 -15.11
CA SER A 26 8.71 0.90 -15.19
C SER A 26 9.74 2.02 -15.02
N LEU A 27 9.46 3.22 -15.57
CA LEU A 27 10.32 4.39 -15.44
C LEU A 27 10.32 5.00 -14.02
N THR A 28 9.32 4.71 -13.20
CA THR A 28 9.33 5.11 -11.79
C THR A 28 10.35 4.33 -10.97
N GLY A 29 10.82 3.18 -11.46
CA GLY A 29 11.70 2.28 -10.71
C GLY A 29 11.01 1.57 -9.54
N ILE A 30 9.68 1.67 -9.40
CA ILE A 30 8.93 0.93 -8.39
C ILE A 30 9.02 -0.57 -8.71
N THR A 31 9.76 -1.28 -7.88
CA THR A 31 9.79 -2.74 -7.81
C THR A 31 8.94 -3.25 -6.65
N ILE A 32 8.79 -4.57 -6.55
CA ILE A 32 8.05 -5.15 -5.42
C ILE A 32 8.76 -4.92 -4.08
N ASP A 33 10.09 -4.76 -4.11
CA ASP A 33 10.92 -4.51 -2.92
C ASP A 33 10.51 -3.24 -2.18
N TYR A 34 9.99 -2.23 -2.88
CA TYR A 34 9.47 -1.03 -2.23
C TYR A 34 8.26 -1.31 -1.32
N PHE A 35 7.46 -2.32 -1.65
CA PHE A 35 6.34 -2.77 -0.80
C PHE A 35 6.78 -3.73 0.32
N LEU A 36 8.02 -4.22 0.24
CA LEU A 36 8.68 -5.07 1.22
C LEU A 36 9.51 -4.29 2.24
N THR A 37 9.42 -2.95 2.21
CA THR A 37 10.05 -2.07 3.19
C THR A 37 8.97 -1.25 3.89
N ILE A 38 9.14 -1.01 5.20
CA ILE A 38 8.24 -0.14 5.98
C ILE A 38 8.55 1.34 5.72
N ASN A 39 9.66 1.64 5.02
CA ASN A 39 10.14 2.99 4.83
C ASN A 39 9.36 3.70 3.71
N LEU A 40 8.32 4.44 4.11
CA LEU A 40 7.44 5.16 3.20
C LEU A 40 8.05 6.45 2.62
N LEU A 41 9.16 6.96 3.16
CA LEU A 41 9.76 8.25 2.76
C LEU A 41 10.35 8.22 1.34
N PRO A 42 11.20 7.26 0.96
CA PRO A 42 11.67 7.10 -0.43
C PRO A 42 10.51 6.87 -1.41
N VAL A 43 9.47 6.16 -0.95
CA VAL A 43 8.26 5.86 -1.72
C VAL A 43 7.46 7.13 -2.03
N MET A 44 7.40 8.09 -1.10
CA MET A 44 6.71 9.37 -1.30
C MET A 44 7.32 10.21 -2.43
N ASN A 45 8.65 10.28 -2.53
CA ASN A 45 9.31 11.02 -3.61
C ASN A 45 9.04 10.38 -4.98
N THR A 46 8.97 9.05 -5.03
CA THR A 46 8.61 8.32 -6.25
C THR A 46 7.15 8.56 -6.65
N PHE A 47 6.22 8.67 -5.69
CA PHE A 47 4.82 9.01 -5.95
C PHE A 47 4.59 10.43 -6.46
N LEU A 48 5.50 11.37 -6.19
CA LEU A 48 5.44 12.73 -6.73
C LEU A 48 6.17 12.88 -8.08
N SER A 49 6.77 11.81 -8.60
CA SER A 49 7.47 11.86 -9.88
C SER A 49 6.51 12.10 -11.05
N PRO A 50 6.95 12.82 -12.11
CA PRO A 50 6.13 13.04 -13.30
C PRO A 50 5.74 11.73 -13.99
N TYR A 51 6.59 10.70 -13.91
CA TYR A 51 6.30 9.37 -14.44
C TYR A 51 5.15 8.69 -13.68
N PHE A 52 5.13 8.79 -12.35
CA PHE A 52 4.04 8.23 -11.55
C PHE A 52 2.73 8.98 -11.79
N ILE A 53 2.75 10.30 -11.89
CA ILE A 53 1.56 11.10 -12.24
C ILE A 53 1.04 10.69 -13.63
N GLY A 54 1.94 10.53 -14.61
CA GLY A 54 1.60 10.03 -15.93
C GLY A 54 0.99 8.62 -15.89
N PHE A 55 1.52 7.74 -15.05
CA PHE A 55 0.97 6.41 -14.80
C PHE A 55 -0.47 6.49 -14.26
N LEU A 56 -0.73 7.33 -13.25
CA LEU A 56 -2.07 7.49 -12.69
C LEU A 56 -3.10 7.95 -13.74
N ILE A 57 -2.71 8.91 -14.59
CA ILE A 57 -3.55 9.41 -15.68
C ILE A 57 -3.83 8.32 -16.71
N THR A 58 -2.79 7.63 -17.18
CA THR A 58 -2.90 6.60 -18.23
C THR A 58 -3.63 5.35 -17.74
N ALA A 59 -3.44 4.94 -16.48
CA ALA A 59 -4.19 3.87 -15.85
C ALA A 59 -5.67 4.24 -15.72
N SER A 60 -5.97 5.49 -15.37
CA SER A 60 -7.36 5.99 -15.32
C SER A 60 -8.01 6.03 -16.71
N LEU A 61 -7.27 6.42 -17.74
CA LEU A 61 -7.72 6.36 -19.13
C LEU A 61 -7.96 4.93 -19.61
N THR A 62 -7.09 3.99 -19.23
CA THR A 62 -7.25 2.56 -19.52
C THR A 62 -8.60 2.05 -19.00
N LEU A 63 -8.92 2.32 -17.72
CA LEU A 63 -10.22 1.95 -17.15
C LEU A 63 -11.38 2.67 -17.83
N CYS A 64 -11.20 3.94 -18.22
CA CYS A 64 -12.20 4.67 -18.99
C CYS A 64 -12.51 4.00 -20.33
N ILE A 65 -11.50 3.53 -21.06
CA ILE A 65 -11.71 2.77 -22.30
C ILE A 65 -12.46 1.46 -22.04
N VAL A 66 -12.13 0.74 -20.96
CA VAL A 66 -12.89 -0.47 -20.55
C VAL A 66 -14.37 -0.12 -20.33
N MET A 67 -14.67 0.98 -19.64
CA MET A 67 -16.04 1.45 -19.42
C MET A 67 -16.73 1.80 -20.75
N ILE A 68 -16.05 2.49 -21.67
CA ILE A 68 -16.61 2.84 -22.99
C ILE A 68 -16.89 1.59 -23.82
N ILE A 69 -16.01 0.59 -23.80
CA ILE A 69 -16.24 -0.70 -24.46
C ILE A 69 -17.47 -1.37 -23.87
N THR A 70 -17.60 -1.36 -22.54
CA THR A 70 -18.72 -1.97 -21.80
C THR A 70 -20.06 -1.32 -22.13
N THR A 71 -20.09 0.00 -22.36
CA THR A 71 -21.33 0.72 -22.67
C THR A 71 -21.73 0.66 -24.14
N LYS A 72 -20.75 0.62 -25.06
CA LYS A 72 -21.01 0.67 -26.50
C LYS A 72 -21.22 -0.69 -27.17
N LEU A 73 -20.77 -1.78 -26.54
CA LEU A 73 -20.86 -3.12 -27.12
C LEU A 73 -21.74 -4.04 -26.27
N ASP A 74 -22.21 -5.12 -26.88
CA ASP A 74 -22.88 -6.19 -26.15
C ASP A 74 -21.89 -6.91 -25.22
N GLN A 75 -22.39 -7.39 -24.09
CA GLN A 75 -21.56 -7.87 -22.98
C GLN A 75 -20.50 -8.91 -23.37
N GLN A 76 -20.84 -9.85 -24.24
CA GLN A 76 -19.89 -10.86 -24.74
C GLN A 76 -18.77 -10.22 -25.57
N LYS A 77 -19.12 -9.30 -26.49
CA LYS A 77 -18.13 -8.58 -27.31
C LYS A 77 -17.29 -7.65 -26.46
N ALA A 78 -17.90 -6.92 -25.53
CA ALA A 78 -17.20 -6.06 -24.59
C ALA A 78 -16.14 -6.84 -23.81
N LEU A 79 -16.51 -8.01 -23.27
CA LEU A 79 -15.58 -8.90 -22.56
C LEU A 79 -14.42 -9.34 -23.45
N VAL A 80 -14.70 -9.80 -24.67
CA VAL A 80 -13.65 -10.25 -25.61
C VAL A 80 -12.71 -9.10 -25.98
N PHE A 81 -13.24 -7.96 -26.42
CA PHE A 81 -12.41 -6.83 -26.85
C PHE A 81 -11.61 -6.20 -25.70
N SER A 82 -12.20 -6.06 -24.51
CA SER A 82 -11.48 -5.54 -23.34
C SER A 82 -10.39 -6.50 -22.88
N LEU A 83 -10.66 -7.81 -22.79
CA LEU A 83 -9.63 -8.77 -22.37
C LEU A 83 -8.52 -8.93 -23.41
N VAL A 84 -8.86 -9.03 -24.70
CA VAL A 84 -7.84 -9.13 -25.76
C VAL A 84 -6.97 -7.89 -25.79
N GLY A 85 -7.55 -6.68 -25.77
CA GLY A 85 -6.78 -5.44 -25.72
C GLY A 85 -5.89 -5.36 -24.48
N TYR A 86 -6.42 -5.71 -23.31
CA TYR A 86 -5.67 -5.72 -22.06
C TYR A 86 -4.53 -6.74 -22.04
N LEU A 87 -4.77 -7.98 -22.47
CA LEU A 87 -3.78 -9.05 -22.49
C LEU A 87 -2.69 -8.82 -23.54
N ILE A 88 -3.04 -8.25 -24.70
CA ILE A 88 -2.03 -7.82 -25.69
C ILE A 88 -1.15 -6.73 -25.08
N GLY A 89 -1.75 -5.72 -24.44
CA GLY A 89 -1.02 -4.67 -23.76
C GLY A 89 -0.05 -5.22 -22.71
N ILE A 90 -0.52 -6.11 -21.82
CA ILE A 90 0.32 -6.80 -20.84
C ILE A 90 1.42 -7.61 -21.52
N GLY A 91 1.09 -8.38 -22.56
CA GLY A 91 2.07 -9.22 -23.25
C GLY A 91 3.24 -8.41 -23.77
N ILE A 92 2.97 -7.23 -24.33
CA ILE A 92 4.02 -6.31 -24.78
C ILE A 92 4.77 -5.72 -23.58
N VAL A 93 4.07 -5.29 -22.52
CA VAL A 93 4.74 -4.78 -21.31
C VAL A 93 5.72 -5.79 -20.72
N LEU A 94 5.30 -7.05 -20.59
CA LEU A 94 6.15 -8.13 -20.06
C LEU A 94 7.34 -8.43 -20.99
N ALA A 95 7.14 -8.36 -22.31
CA ALA A 95 8.21 -8.61 -23.28
C ALA A 95 9.30 -7.52 -23.29
N PHE A 96 8.94 -6.26 -23.05
CA PHE A 96 9.86 -5.12 -23.19
C PHE A 96 10.39 -4.54 -21.87
N PHE A 97 9.64 -4.63 -20.76
CA PHE A 97 9.99 -3.97 -19.50
C PHE A 97 10.43 -4.93 -18.39
N ILE A 98 10.40 -6.26 -18.61
CA ILE A 98 10.91 -7.32 -17.72
C ILE A 98 10.57 -7.10 -16.24
N GLN A 99 9.31 -6.73 -15.96
CA GLN A 99 8.78 -6.67 -14.59
C GLN A 99 7.90 -7.89 -14.33
N LEU A 100 8.48 -9.08 -14.50
CA LEU A 100 7.79 -10.36 -14.31
C LEU A 100 7.21 -10.53 -12.90
N GLU A 101 7.79 -9.84 -11.92
CA GLU A 101 7.30 -9.77 -10.54
C GLU A 101 5.82 -9.42 -10.48
N PHE A 102 5.32 -8.50 -11.32
CA PHE A 102 3.92 -8.07 -11.29
C PHE A 102 2.98 -8.94 -12.13
N ILE A 103 3.42 -10.08 -12.68
CA ILE A 103 2.59 -10.89 -13.59
C ILE A 103 1.28 -11.34 -12.93
N VAL A 104 1.34 -11.76 -11.67
CA VAL A 104 0.16 -12.20 -10.92
C VAL A 104 -0.80 -11.02 -10.71
N THR A 105 -0.28 -9.85 -10.31
CA THR A 105 -1.04 -8.60 -10.21
C THR A 105 -1.76 -8.23 -11.51
N LEU A 106 -1.06 -8.31 -12.65
CA LEU A 106 -1.61 -8.00 -13.96
C LEU A 106 -2.68 -9.00 -14.40
N LEU A 107 -2.49 -10.30 -14.15
CA LEU A 107 -3.52 -11.31 -14.44
C LEU A 107 -4.80 -11.08 -13.62
N PHE A 108 -4.65 -10.74 -12.34
CA PHE A 108 -5.78 -10.38 -11.49
C PHE A 108 -6.48 -9.10 -11.96
N GLY A 109 -5.76 -8.11 -12.49
CA GLY A 109 -6.39 -6.96 -13.16
C GLY A 109 -7.30 -7.37 -14.32
N GLY A 110 -6.91 -8.37 -15.10
CA GLY A 110 -7.74 -8.95 -16.16
C GLY A 110 -8.99 -9.64 -15.63
N VAL A 111 -8.88 -10.39 -14.52
CA VAL A 111 -10.04 -10.96 -13.82
C VAL A 111 -10.99 -9.86 -13.33
N GLY A 112 -10.44 -8.77 -12.78
CA GLY A 112 -11.19 -7.59 -12.37
C GLY A 112 -11.97 -6.96 -13.53
N ILE A 113 -11.36 -6.84 -14.71
CA ILE A 113 -12.02 -6.37 -15.93
C ILE A 113 -13.16 -7.32 -16.34
N ALA A 114 -12.92 -8.63 -16.36
CA ALA A 114 -13.94 -9.60 -16.76
C ALA A 114 -15.17 -9.55 -15.82
N LEU A 115 -14.94 -9.45 -14.51
CA LEU A 115 -16.01 -9.41 -13.51
C LEU A 115 -16.74 -8.06 -13.49
N SER A 116 -16.04 -6.96 -13.74
CA SER A 116 -16.67 -5.64 -13.80
C SER A 116 -17.61 -5.51 -15.01
N ILE A 117 -17.24 -6.08 -16.17
CA ILE A 117 -18.10 -6.16 -17.36
C ILE A 117 -19.29 -7.10 -17.11
N LYS A 118 -19.08 -8.24 -16.46
CA LYS A 118 -20.16 -9.19 -16.16
C LYS A 118 -21.20 -8.62 -15.19
N GLY A 119 -20.75 -7.84 -14.21
CA GLY A 119 -21.60 -7.21 -13.20
C GLY A 119 -22.11 -5.82 -13.58
N TYR A 120 -21.99 -5.39 -14.85
CA TYR A 120 -22.50 -4.11 -15.32
C TYR A 120 -23.95 -4.23 -15.78
N GLU A 121 -24.84 -3.45 -15.15
CA GLU A 121 -26.22 -3.28 -15.60
C GLU A 121 -26.34 -1.99 -16.40
N LYS A 122 -26.89 -2.07 -17.63
CA LYS A 122 -27.16 -0.89 -18.47
C LYS A 122 -28.21 -0.01 -17.78
N GLN A 123 -27.78 1.11 -17.20
CA GLN A 123 -28.67 2.11 -16.59
C GLN A 123 -28.88 3.31 -17.52
N LYS A 124 -29.99 4.06 -17.32
CA LYS A 124 -30.27 5.28 -18.10
C LYS A 124 -29.16 6.33 -17.95
N ILE A 125 -28.84 6.98 -19.07
CA ILE A 125 -27.73 7.94 -19.29
C ILE A 125 -27.84 9.16 -18.36
N GLY A 126 -26.70 9.63 -17.85
CA GLY A 126 -26.59 10.92 -17.15
C GLY A 126 -25.33 11.03 -16.31
N PHE A 127 -24.70 12.22 -16.28
CA PHE A 127 -23.37 12.44 -15.67
C PHE A 127 -23.19 11.82 -14.27
N SER A 128 -24.13 12.05 -13.34
CA SER A 128 -24.05 11.51 -11.98
C SER A 128 -24.14 9.97 -11.95
N ARG A 129 -24.90 9.37 -12.89
CA ARG A 129 -25.03 7.92 -13.00
C ARG A 129 -23.81 7.30 -13.70
N ASP A 130 -23.32 7.93 -14.77
CA ASP A 130 -22.11 7.51 -15.46
C ASP A 130 -20.89 7.56 -14.52
N PHE A 131 -20.79 8.60 -13.68
CA PHE A 131 -19.78 8.67 -12.64
C PHE A 131 -19.91 7.53 -11.62
N LYS A 132 -21.10 7.27 -11.08
CA LYS A 132 -21.33 6.19 -10.11
C LYS A 132 -21.05 4.81 -10.71
N ALA A 133 -21.50 4.58 -11.93
CA ALA A 133 -21.28 3.34 -12.66
C ALA A 133 -19.78 3.15 -12.93
N GLY A 134 -19.10 4.20 -13.39
CA GLY A 134 -17.67 4.16 -13.64
C GLY A 134 -16.85 3.95 -12.38
N ALA A 135 -17.21 4.60 -11.27
CA ALA A 135 -16.57 4.38 -9.98
C ALA A 135 -16.75 2.93 -9.50
N SER A 136 -17.92 2.32 -9.70
CA SER A 136 -18.18 0.93 -9.35
C SER A 136 -17.35 -0.05 -10.18
N ILE A 137 -17.27 0.14 -11.51
CA ILE A 137 -16.44 -0.68 -12.40
C ILE A 137 -14.98 -0.56 -12.01
N SER A 138 -14.46 0.67 -11.92
CA SER A 138 -13.06 0.92 -11.60
C SER A 138 -12.68 0.41 -10.22
N SER A 139 -13.56 0.55 -9.22
CA SER A 139 -13.32 0.00 -7.87
C SER A 139 -13.13 -1.52 -7.91
N LYS A 140 -13.99 -2.25 -8.64
CA LYS A 140 -13.82 -3.70 -8.79
C LYS A 140 -12.46 -4.03 -9.40
N VAL A 141 -12.05 -3.35 -10.47
CA VAL A 141 -10.74 -3.60 -11.09
C VAL A 141 -9.59 -3.30 -10.11
N VAL A 142 -9.64 -2.17 -9.41
CA VAL A 142 -8.65 -1.77 -8.40
C VAL A 142 -8.56 -2.80 -7.27
N ILE A 143 -9.68 -3.30 -6.76
CA ILE A 143 -9.71 -4.33 -5.72
C ILE A 143 -9.01 -5.60 -6.20
N PHE A 144 -9.31 -6.06 -7.41
CA PHE A 144 -8.66 -7.24 -7.97
C PHE A 144 -7.16 -7.03 -8.19
N VAL A 145 -6.74 -5.86 -8.66
CA VAL A 145 -5.31 -5.50 -8.73
C VAL A 145 -4.68 -5.52 -7.34
N GLY A 146 -5.33 -4.99 -6.32
CA GLY A 146 -4.88 -5.04 -4.93
C GLY A 146 -4.71 -6.48 -4.42
N ILE A 147 -5.71 -7.35 -4.65
CA ILE A 147 -5.62 -8.78 -4.32
C ILE A 147 -4.46 -9.44 -5.05
N GLY A 148 -4.26 -9.11 -6.33
CA GLY A 148 -3.14 -9.59 -7.11
C GLY A 148 -1.80 -9.18 -6.51
N LEU A 149 -1.65 -7.93 -6.08
CA LEU A 149 -0.42 -7.47 -5.42
C LEU A 149 -0.23 -8.17 -4.08
N PHE A 150 -1.27 -8.29 -3.27
CA PHE A 150 -1.24 -9.02 -2.00
C PHE A 150 -0.72 -10.45 -2.20
N LEU A 151 -1.27 -11.19 -3.17
CA LEU A 151 -0.85 -12.55 -3.48
C LEU A 151 0.58 -12.60 -4.00
N THR A 152 0.97 -11.63 -4.84
CA THR A 152 2.34 -11.54 -5.36
C THR A 152 3.34 -11.32 -4.23
N THR A 153 3.10 -10.35 -3.37
CA THR A 153 3.93 -10.06 -2.20
C THR A 153 3.99 -11.28 -1.28
N LEU A 154 2.85 -11.93 -1.01
CA LEU A 154 2.80 -13.12 -0.17
C LEU A 154 3.59 -14.31 -0.76
N LEU A 155 3.54 -14.51 -2.08
CA LEU A 155 4.33 -15.55 -2.76
C LEU A 155 5.84 -15.30 -2.68
N ILE A 156 6.27 -14.05 -2.49
CA ILE A 156 7.67 -13.66 -2.36
C ILE A 156 8.12 -13.68 -0.89
N THR A 157 7.26 -13.22 0.03
CA THR A 157 7.59 -13.14 1.45
C THR A 157 7.52 -14.48 2.16
N LEU A 158 6.57 -15.34 1.79
CA LEU A 158 6.34 -16.61 2.47
C LEU A 158 7.55 -17.58 2.40
N PRO A 159 8.22 -17.77 1.24
CA PRO A 159 9.41 -18.61 1.17
C PRO A 159 10.58 -18.10 2.01
N ASN A 160 10.67 -16.78 2.21
CA ASN A 160 11.75 -16.11 2.92
C ASN A 160 11.29 -15.55 4.29
N ALA A 161 10.25 -16.14 4.90
CA ALA A 161 9.62 -15.59 6.11
C ALA A 161 10.61 -15.36 7.26
N ASN A 162 11.60 -16.24 7.42
CA ASN A 162 12.65 -16.09 8.45
C ASN A 162 13.54 -14.87 8.22
N GLU A 163 13.84 -14.54 6.96
CA GLU A 163 14.63 -13.36 6.60
C GLU A 163 13.84 -12.08 6.91
N TYR A 164 12.57 -12.03 6.50
CA TYR A 164 11.70 -10.89 6.79
C TYR A 164 11.40 -10.74 8.28
N GLU A 165 11.27 -11.83 9.04
CA GLU A 165 11.14 -11.79 10.51
C GLU A 165 12.39 -11.17 11.16
N GLN A 166 13.59 -11.57 10.74
CA GLN A 166 14.85 -11.05 11.28
C GLN A 166 15.07 -9.57 10.95
N ASN A 167 14.66 -9.15 9.74
CA ASN A 167 14.83 -7.78 9.29
C ASN A 167 13.69 -6.84 9.74
N PHE A 168 12.54 -7.36 10.17
CA PHE A 168 11.36 -6.55 10.51
C PHE A 168 11.63 -5.47 11.56
N SER A 169 12.31 -5.82 12.65
CA SER A 169 12.67 -4.86 13.70
C SER A 169 13.56 -3.75 13.17
N LYS A 170 14.51 -4.10 12.30
CA LYS A 170 15.40 -3.14 11.66
C LYS A 170 14.62 -2.23 10.72
N ASP A 171 13.76 -2.79 9.87
CA ASP A 171 12.95 -2.01 8.92
C ASP A 171 12.02 -1.03 9.63
N ILE A 172 11.41 -1.43 10.76
CA ILE A 172 10.64 -0.54 11.63
C ILE A 172 11.50 0.62 12.10
N ILE A 173 12.64 0.31 12.71
CA ILE A 173 13.57 1.32 13.28
C ILE A 173 14.06 2.27 12.18
N ASP A 174 14.51 1.75 11.04
CA ASP A 174 14.98 2.55 9.91
C ASP A 174 13.87 3.45 9.36
N SER A 175 12.61 2.99 9.36
CA SER A 175 11.45 3.78 8.93
C SER A 175 11.11 4.93 9.88
N PHE A 176 11.41 4.78 11.16
CA PHE A 176 11.20 5.83 12.17
C PHE A 176 12.39 6.78 12.27
N ILE A 177 13.61 6.29 12.06
CA ILE A 177 14.85 7.02 12.35
C ILE A 177 15.46 7.67 11.10
N SER A 178 14.97 7.40 9.88
CA SER A 178 15.60 7.94 8.66
C SER A 178 15.60 9.48 8.56
N ASN A 179 16.75 10.04 8.92
CA ASN A 179 17.53 11.17 8.42
C ASN A 179 16.97 12.57 8.12
N ASP A 180 15.69 12.91 8.22
CA ASP A 180 15.31 14.34 7.99
C ASP A 180 14.13 14.90 8.80
N THR A 181 13.49 14.13 9.69
CA THR A 181 12.35 14.63 10.48
C THR A 181 12.53 14.43 11.98
N LEU A 182 13.35 15.28 12.60
CA LEU A 182 13.56 15.39 14.05
C LEU A 182 12.27 15.46 14.89
N ASN A 183 11.15 15.91 14.31
CA ASN A 183 9.87 16.06 15.02
C ASN A 183 9.07 14.75 15.20
N ILE A 184 9.28 13.72 14.37
CA ILE A 184 8.57 12.43 14.52
C ILE A 184 9.27 11.57 15.60
N ASN A 185 10.59 11.69 15.72
CA ASN A 185 11.38 11.00 16.74
C ASN A 185 10.99 11.40 18.17
N SER A 186 10.67 12.67 18.44
CA SER A 186 10.34 13.11 19.81
C SER A 186 9.05 12.47 20.34
N GLN A 187 8.02 12.30 19.51
CA GLN A 187 6.76 11.66 19.89
C GLN A 187 6.92 10.17 20.16
N LEU A 188 7.76 9.49 19.37
CA LEU A 188 8.03 8.06 19.54
C LEU A 188 8.92 7.78 20.76
N ILE A 189 9.95 8.60 20.97
CA ILE A 189 10.80 8.53 22.17
C ILE A 189 9.97 8.76 23.43
N SER A 190 9.03 9.72 23.37
CA SER A 190 8.06 9.94 24.45
C SER A 190 7.14 8.73 24.65
N ALA A 191 6.67 8.09 23.56
CA ALA A 191 5.84 6.88 23.65
C ALA A 191 6.61 5.70 24.27
N ILE A 192 7.88 5.50 23.91
CA ILE A 192 8.74 4.47 24.50
C ILE A 192 8.96 4.75 26.00
N GLY A 193 9.27 6.00 26.37
CA GLY A 193 9.39 6.41 27.77
C GLY A 193 8.11 6.14 28.57
N ASN A 194 6.94 6.45 27.99
CA ASN A 194 5.65 6.16 28.59
C ASN A 194 5.40 4.65 28.76
N LEU A 195 5.77 3.83 27.78
CA LEU A 195 5.59 2.37 27.82
C LEU A 195 6.48 1.73 28.89
N GLN A 196 7.72 2.20 29.05
CA GLN A 196 8.61 1.77 30.14
C GLN A 196 8.07 2.16 31.50
N LYS A 197 7.53 3.39 31.63
CA LYS A 197 6.85 3.84 32.85
C LYS A 197 5.63 2.97 33.17
N GLU A 198 4.79 2.66 32.20
CA GLU A 198 3.62 1.78 32.36
C GLU A 198 4.04 0.36 32.77
N THR A 199 5.16 -0.13 32.24
CA THR A 199 5.73 -1.43 32.62
C THR A 199 6.12 -1.44 34.10
N ILE A 200 6.78 -0.38 34.60
CA ILE A 200 7.09 -0.25 36.03
C ILE A 200 5.81 -0.21 36.87
N VAL A 201 4.81 0.56 36.46
CA VAL A 201 3.51 0.63 37.16
C VAL A 201 2.83 -0.74 37.20
N SER A 202 2.89 -1.49 36.11
CA SER A 202 2.34 -2.85 36.04
C SER A 202 3.05 -3.82 36.97
N ILE A 203 4.38 -3.72 37.10
CA ILE A 203 5.17 -4.51 38.05
C ILE A 203 4.78 -4.16 39.49
N GLN A 204 4.67 -2.86 39.80
CA GLN A 204 4.27 -2.36 41.12
C GLN A 204 2.82 -2.79 41.50
N ALA A 205 1.97 -3.05 40.51
CA ALA A 205 0.59 -3.50 40.73
C ALA A 205 0.45 -5.00 41.05
N THR A 206 1.51 -5.80 40.86
CA THR A 206 1.48 -7.25 41.11
C THR A 206 1.33 -7.59 42.60
N GLU A 207 0.70 -8.73 42.90
CA GLU A 207 0.49 -9.18 44.28
C GLU A 207 1.80 -9.59 44.96
N GLU A 208 2.77 -10.08 44.19
CA GLU A 208 4.13 -10.36 44.66
C GLU A 208 4.84 -9.09 45.14
N TYR A 209 4.73 -7.99 44.38
CA TYR A 209 5.32 -6.71 44.75
C TYR A 209 4.68 -6.13 46.02
N LYS A 210 3.35 -6.17 46.12
CA LYS A 210 2.62 -5.72 47.33
C LYS A 210 2.97 -6.52 48.58
N LYS A 211 3.22 -7.83 48.45
CA LYS A 211 3.65 -8.68 49.57
C LYS A 211 5.05 -8.31 50.08
N LEU A 212 5.95 -7.88 49.19
CA LEU A 212 7.27 -7.41 49.58
C LEU A 212 7.20 -6.07 50.33
N GLN A 213 6.27 -5.19 49.95
CA GLN A 213 6.01 -3.91 50.63
C GLN A 213 5.57 -4.10 52.10
N THR A 214 4.79 -5.14 52.40
CA THR A 214 4.33 -5.41 53.77
C THR A 214 5.41 -5.93 54.73
N ASN A 215 6.59 -6.32 54.25
CA ASN A 215 7.64 -6.94 55.07
C ASN A 215 8.62 -5.92 55.71
N ASN A 216 8.47 -4.61 55.47
CA ASN A 216 9.36 -3.55 55.98
C ASN A 216 10.86 -3.84 55.75
N ASP A 217 11.20 -4.43 54.61
CA ASP A 217 12.58 -4.73 54.24
C ASP A 217 13.29 -3.46 53.76
N PRO A 218 14.40 -3.03 54.39
CA PRO A 218 15.17 -1.85 53.95
C PRO A 218 15.61 -1.94 52.48
N ASP A 219 15.93 -3.15 52.00
CA ASP A 219 16.38 -3.35 50.61
C ASP A 219 15.21 -3.18 49.62
N PHE A 220 13.98 -3.45 50.06
CA PHE A 220 12.78 -3.18 49.26
C PHE A 220 12.52 -1.68 49.11
N PHE A 221 12.71 -0.90 50.17
CA PHE A 221 12.54 0.56 50.10
C PHE A 221 13.56 1.20 49.15
N ASP A 222 14.82 0.77 49.20
CA ASP A 222 15.86 1.24 48.27
C ASP A 222 15.55 0.86 46.81
N PHE A 223 14.95 -0.31 46.59
CA PHE A 223 14.51 -0.75 45.27
C PHE A 223 13.28 0.05 44.78
N GLU A 224 12.29 0.27 45.63
CA GLU A 224 11.10 1.08 45.32
C GLU A 224 11.50 2.51 44.95
N MET A 225 12.43 3.10 45.70
CA MET A 225 12.94 4.44 45.43
C MET A 225 13.63 4.53 44.06
N LYS A 226 14.42 3.51 43.68
CA LYS A 226 15.02 3.41 42.33
C LYS A 226 13.98 3.26 41.22
N LEU A 227 12.89 2.52 41.46
CA LEU A 227 11.79 2.40 40.49
C LEU A 227 11.06 3.73 40.28
N GLU A 228 10.84 4.50 41.35
CA GLU A 228 10.27 5.84 41.25
C GLU A 228 11.21 6.82 40.52
N GLU A 229 12.51 6.77 40.80
CA GLU A 229 13.51 7.54 40.07
C GLU A 229 13.51 7.21 38.57
N LEU A 230 13.43 5.93 38.21
CA LEU A 230 13.34 5.50 36.81
C LEU A 230 12.04 5.97 36.15
N LYS A 231 10.89 5.94 36.85
CA LYS A 231 9.62 6.49 36.35
C LYS A 231 9.70 7.99 36.04
N ILE A 232 10.37 8.75 36.90
CA ILE A 232 10.58 10.19 36.71
C ILE A 232 11.54 10.43 35.54
N LEU A 233 12.64 9.67 35.49
CA LEU A 233 13.63 9.75 34.41
C LEU A 233 12.99 9.46 33.05
N TYR A 234 12.23 8.38 32.90
CA TYR A 234 11.58 8.00 31.63
C TYR A 234 10.51 8.98 31.16
N ALA A 235 9.98 9.81 32.07
CA ALA A 235 9.06 10.90 31.74
C ALA A 235 9.76 12.25 31.52
N SER A 236 11.09 12.32 31.67
CA SER A 236 11.84 13.57 31.61
C SER A 236 12.26 13.98 30.19
N ASP A 237 12.38 15.28 29.99
CA ASP A 237 12.98 15.85 28.77
C ASP A 237 14.47 15.47 28.63
N GLU A 238 15.16 15.23 29.75
CA GLU A 238 16.57 14.81 29.76
C GLU A 238 16.75 13.42 29.19
N TYR A 239 15.90 12.46 29.56
CA TYR A 239 15.89 11.13 28.96
C TYR A 239 15.57 11.19 27.47
N SER A 240 14.58 12.02 27.10
CA SER A 240 14.21 12.20 25.69
C SER A 240 15.37 12.77 24.86
N LYS A 241 16.11 13.74 25.40
CA LYS A 241 17.31 14.32 24.77
C LYS A 241 18.49 13.35 24.73
N ALA A 242 18.69 12.57 25.79
CA ALA A 242 19.76 11.57 25.86
C ALA A 242 19.55 10.48 24.80
N ILE A 243 18.35 9.89 24.74
CA ILE A 243 17.98 8.89 23.73
C ILE A 243 18.05 9.48 22.32
N ALA A 244 17.57 10.71 22.09
CA ALA A 244 17.67 11.37 20.78
C ALA A 244 19.14 11.55 20.35
N SER A 245 20.01 12.00 21.26
CA SER A 245 21.44 12.20 20.99
C SER A 245 22.19 10.90 20.75
N GLU A 246 21.87 9.83 21.50
CA GLU A 246 22.45 8.51 21.30
C GLU A 246 21.98 7.88 20.00
N THR A 247 20.70 8.05 19.67
CA THR A 247 20.12 7.62 18.40
C THR A 247 20.84 8.31 17.25
N GLU A 248 20.98 9.63 17.28
CA GLU A 248 21.67 10.43 16.25
C GLU A 248 23.15 10.02 16.07
N LYS A 249 23.85 9.68 17.17
CA LYS A 249 25.23 9.15 17.13
C LYS A 249 25.30 7.77 16.49
N ILE A 250 24.32 6.91 16.73
CA ILE A 250 24.23 5.57 16.15
C ILE A 250 23.89 5.67 14.65
N THR A 251 23.02 6.60 14.24
CA THR A 251 22.69 6.81 12.81
C THR A 251 23.84 7.43 12.03
N SER A 252 24.63 8.31 12.65
CA SER A 252 25.76 9.01 12.00
C SER A 252 27.05 8.18 11.94
N SER A 253 27.18 7.17 12.80
CA SER A 253 28.26 6.19 12.69
C SER A 253 27.81 5.03 11.79
N GLN A 254 28.42 4.90 10.61
CA GLN A 254 28.20 3.80 9.64
C GLN A 254 28.40 2.36 10.21
N ILE A 255 28.64 2.22 11.51
CA ILE A 255 28.93 1.00 12.25
C ILE A 255 27.66 0.44 12.94
N GLY A 256 26.57 1.21 13.07
CA GLY A 256 25.35 0.82 13.79
C GLY A 256 24.44 -0.23 13.11
N ASN A 257 24.84 -0.76 11.95
CA ASN A 257 24.03 -1.71 11.17
C ASN A 257 24.12 -3.17 11.65
N GLN A 258 24.85 -3.44 12.74
CA GLN A 258 24.93 -4.76 13.34
C GLN A 258 24.21 -4.76 14.68
N ASN A 259 23.01 -5.35 14.67
CA ASN A 259 22.32 -5.86 15.85
C ASN A 259 22.13 -4.83 16.97
N LEU A 260 21.28 -3.82 16.76
CA LEU A 260 20.52 -3.28 17.88
C LEU A 260 19.51 -4.37 18.28
N PRO A 261 19.71 -5.11 19.39
CA PRO A 261 18.72 -6.05 19.87
C PRO A 261 17.68 -5.20 20.62
N LEU A 262 16.88 -4.44 19.86
CA LEU A 262 15.66 -3.86 20.38
C LEU A 262 14.68 -5.03 20.57
N GLU A 263 14.85 -5.74 21.68
CA GLU A 263 13.94 -6.77 22.15
C GLU A 263 12.69 -6.11 22.76
N LEU A 264 11.98 -5.30 21.98
CA LEU A 264 10.63 -4.91 22.35
C LEU A 264 9.76 -6.17 22.17
N PRO A 265 9.18 -6.75 23.25
CA PRO A 265 8.49 -8.04 23.18
C PRO A 265 7.37 -8.03 22.13
N PHE A 266 6.67 -6.91 22.00
CA PHE A 266 5.63 -6.69 21.01
C PHE A 266 6.15 -6.71 19.56
N VAL A 267 7.33 -6.12 19.30
CA VAL A 267 7.92 -6.10 17.96
C VAL A 267 8.36 -7.50 17.54
N LYS A 268 8.88 -8.30 18.48
CA LYS A 268 9.25 -9.71 18.24
C LYS A 268 8.03 -10.58 17.91
N ASP A 269 6.91 -10.35 18.58
CA ASP A 269 5.68 -11.08 18.27
C ASP A 269 5.05 -10.64 16.94
N LEU A 270 5.14 -9.35 16.58
CA LEU A 270 4.75 -8.87 15.26
C LEU A 270 5.66 -9.36 14.14
N ALA A 271 6.97 -9.49 14.40
CA ALA A 271 7.96 -9.95 13.43
C ALA A 271 7.64 -11.36 12.88
N LYS A 272 7.06 -12.25 13.69
CA LYS A 272 6.57 -13.57 13.25
C LYS A 272 5.51 -13.49 12.14
N PHE A 273 4.82 -12.36 12.05
CA PHE A 273 3.81 -12.07 11.03
C PHE A 273 4.30 -11.07 9.98
N ALA A 274 5.58 -10.74 9.94
CA ALA A 274 6.16 -9.78 9.00
C ALA A 274 5.77 -10.09 7.55
N TRP A 275 5.87 -11.36 7.14
CA TRP A 275 5.49 -11.83 5.80
C TRP A 275 4.05 -11.45 5.39
N LEU A 276 3.12 -11.43 6.36
CA LEU A 276 1.73 -11.04 6.17
C LEU A 276 1.56 -9.53 6.25
N ILE A 277 2.26 -8.88 7.18
CA ILE A 277 2.21 -7.42 7.39
C ILE A 277 2.67 -6.70 6.11
N TYR A 278 3.79 -7.10 5.49
CA TYR A 278 4.24 -6.50 4.23
C TYR A 278 3.20 -6.66 3.11
N ALA A 279 2.59 -7.84 2.99
CA ALA A 279 1.54 -8.07 1.99
C ALA A 279 0.30 -7.19 2.24
N ILE A 280 -0.11 -7.01 3.50
CA ILE A 280 -1.20 -6.12 3.89
C ILE A 280 -0.85 -4.66 3.58
N LEU A 281 0.37 -4.21 3.88
CA LEU A 281 0.82 -2.85 3.56
C LEU A 281 0.81 -2.60 2.05
N ALA A 282 1.28 -3.56 1.25
CA ALA A 282 1.22 -3.50 -0.21
C ALA A 282 -0.23 -3.34 -0.71
N LEU A 283 -1.13 -4.16 -0.19
CA LEU A 283 -2.56 -4.11 -0.49
C LEU A 283 -3.16 -2.75 -0.13
N VAL A 284 -2.92 -2.26 1.09
CA VAL A 284 -3.47 -0.99 1.57
C VAL A 284 -2.96 0.18 0.72
N SER A 285 -1.68 0.21 0.36
CA SER A 285 -1.12 1.26 -0.49
C SER A 285 -1.77 1.30 -1.88
N VAL A 286 -1.93 0.14 -2.52
CA VAL A 286 -2.60 0.07 -3.83
C VAL A 286 -4.07 0.43 -3.74
N LEU A 287 -4.78 -0.07 -2.72
CA LEU A 287 -6.18 0.28 -2.52
C LEU A 287 -6.34 1.77 -2.23
N PHE A 288 -5.47 2.37 -1.43
CA PHE A 288 -5.50 3.80 -1.13
C PHE A 288 -5.35 4.63 -2.41
N ILE A 289 -4.30 4.38 -3.20
CA ILE A 289 -4.04 5.12 -4.45
C ILE A 289 -5.12 4.81 -5.50
N GLY A 290 -5.48 3.54 -5.64
CA GLY A 290 -6.44 3.07 -6.62
C GLY A 290 -7.86 3.56 -6.35
N GLU A 291 -8.33 3.51 -5.10
CA GLU A 291 -9.68 3.92 -4.73
C GLU A 291 -9.84 5.44 -4.62
N ILE A 292 -8.80 6.16 -4.19
CA ILE A 292 -8.88 7.63 -4.04
C ILE A 292 -8.61 8.33 -5.37
N ILE A 293 -7.60 7.88 -6.13
CA ILE A 293 -7.17 8.58 -7.35
C ILE A 293 -7.70 7.89 -8.60
N ILE A 294 -7.27 6.65 -8.87
CA ILE A 294 -7.53 5.98 -10.16
C ILE A 294 -9.04 5.79 -10.41
N LYS A 295 -9.79 5.32 -9.39
CA LYS A 295 -11.24 5.13 -9.47
C LYS A 295 -11.95 6.44 -9.78
N ASN A 296 -11.68 7.49 -9.00
CA ASN A 296 -12.39 8.75 -9.12
C ASN A 296 -12.03 9.47 -10.43
N LEU A 297 -10.75 9.43 -10.83
CA LEU A 297 -10.29 10.03 -12.06
C LEU A 297 -10.85 9.32 -13.30
N SER A 298 -10.80 7.98 -13.32
CA SER A 298 -11.40 7.19 -14.42
C SER A 298 -12.91 7.42 -14.54
N ALA A 299 -13.63 7.44 -13.42
CA ALA A 299 -15.07 7.72 -13.38
C ALA A 299 -15.41 9.15 -13.86
N LEU A 300 -14.60 10.14 -13.47
CA LEU A 300 -14.75 11.52 -13.91
C LEU A 300 -14.55 11.66 -15.42
N ILE A 301 -13.46 11.09 -15.95
CA ILE A 301 -13.17 11.12 -17.39
C ILE A 301 -14.29 10.42 -18.15
N PHE A 302 -14.76 9.27 -17.68
CA PHE A 302 -15.87 8.56 -18.28
C PHE A 302 -17.17 9.36 -18.31
N ALA A 303 -17.54 10.00 -17.20
CA ALA A 303 -18.74 10.84 -17.13
C ALA A 303 -18.66 12.07 -18.05
N ILE A 304 -17.47 12.67 -18.20
CA ILE A 304 -17.23 13.77 -19.16
C ILE A 304 -17.41 13.28 -20.60
N ILE A 305 -16.82 12.14 -20.96
CA ILE A 305 -16.93 11.57 -22.31
C ILE A 305 -18.37 11.16 -22.61
N GLY A 306 -19.08 10.55 -21.65
CA GLY A 306 -20.49 10.18 -21.78
C GLY A 306 -21.41 11.37 -22.05
N LYS A 307 -21.08 12.55 -21.50
CA LYS A 307 -21.79 13.80 -21.79
C LYS A 307 -21.54 14.32 -23.22
N ILE A 308 -20.34 14.11 -23.76
CA ILE A 308 -19.93 14.60 -25.08
C ILE A 308 -20.37 13.63 -26.20
N SER A 309 -20.48 12.34 -25.90
CA SER A 309 -20.84 11.29 -26.86
C SER A 309 -21.86 10.32 -26.24
N PRO A 310 -23.15 10.72 -26.16
CA PRO A 310 -24.18 9.84 -25.63
C PRO A 310 -24.28 8.55 -26.47
N PRO A 311 -24.52 7.39 -25.84
CA PRO A 311 -24.70 6.14 -26.57
C PRO A 311 -25.91 6.26 -27.51
N SER A 312 -25.76 5.73 -28.74
CA SER A 312 -26.80 5.74 -29.76
C SER A 312 -28.08 5.07 -29.23
N GLU A 313 -29.23 5.73 -29.42
CA GLU A 313 -30.56 5.31 -28.91
C GLU A 313 -31.00 3.90 -29.34
N ASP A 314 -30.31 3.25 -30.28
CA ASP A 314 -30.65 1.92 -30.77
C ASP A 314 -30.31 0.76 -29.82
N LEU A 315 -29.62 0.99 -28.68
CA LEU A 315 -29.22 -0.06 -27.73
C LEU A 315 -30.13 -0.20 -26.49
N THR A 316 -31.24 0.53 -26.43
CA THR A 316 -32.23 0.50 -25.33
C THR A 316 -33.53 -0.26 -25.68
N LYS A 317 -33.56 -1.02 -26.77
CA LYS A 317 -34.63 -1.99 -27.07
C LYS A 317 -34.20 -3.41 -26.76
#